data_AF-D3SG71-F1
#
_entry.id   AF-D3SG71-F1
#
_cell.length_a   1.000
_cell.length_b   1.000
_cell.length_c   1.000
_cell.angle_alpha   90.00
_cell.angle_beta   90.00
_cell.angle_gamma   90.00
#
_symmetry.space_group_name_H-M   'P 1'
#
loop_
_entity.id
_entity.type
_entity.pdbx_description
1 polymer ?
#
loop_
_entity_poly.entity_id
_entity_poly.type
_entity_poly.pdbx_seq_one_letter_code
_entity_poly.pdbx_strand_id
1 'polypeptide(L)' 'MKIFVLMAQRKCDYPRQYGPEALACMSEYEHDVNPSWLHEKRESYLKTDELESVCIIPLEVIRG' A
#
# COMPACT_ATOMS: atom_id res chain seq x y z
N MET A 1 -1.54 9.31 -15.45
CA MET A 1 -2.11 9.70 -14.13
C MET A 1 -1.64 8.67 -13.14
N LYS A 2 -1.10 9.09 -11.99
CA LYS A 2 -0.64 8.14 -10.98
C LYS A 2 -1.72 7.77 -9.97
N ILE A 3 -1.69 6.52 -9.54
CA ILE A 3 -2.36 6.04 -8.32
C ILE A 3 -1.27 5.47 -7.42
N PHE A 4 -1.17 5.97 -6.19
CA PHE A 4 -0.31 5.40 -5.18
C PHE A 4 -1.09 4.35 -4.40
N VAL A 5 -0.59 3.12 -4.33
CA VAL A 5 -1.26 2.00 -3.66
C VAL A 5 -0.41 1.51 -2.50
N LEU A 6 -1.01 1.42 -1.31
CA LEU A 6 -0.43 0.77 -0.15
C LEU A 6 -0.67 -0.73 -0.26
N MET A 7 0.39 -1.47 -0.55
CA MET A 7 0.40 -2.92 -0.63
C MET A 7 0.99 -3.51 0.64
N ALA A 8 0.50 -4.68 1.02
CA ALA A 8 1.09 -5.48 2.08
C ALA A 8 1.23 -6.94 1.67
N GLN A 9 2.16 -7.62 2.31
CA GLN A 9 2.26 -9.07 2.34
C GLN A 9 1.83 -9.51 3.75
N ARG A 10 0.72 -10.24 3.85
CA ARG A 10 0.28 -10.80 5.13
C ARG A 10 1.33 -11.77 5.69
N LYS A 11 1.39 -11.91 7.01
CA LYS A 11 2.13 -13.02 7.62
C LYS A 11 1.58 -14.34 7.07
N CYS A 12 2.50 -15.23 6.75
CA CYS A 12 2.22 -16.48 6.08
C CYS A 12 2.30 -17.65 7.05
N ASP A 13 1.46 -18.66 6.84
CA ASP A 13 1.40 -19.86 7.66
C ASP A 13 2.44 -20.90 7.22
N TYR A 14 2.96 -20.80 5.99
CA TYR A 14 3.96 -21.72 5.44
C TYR A 14 4.97 -21.03 4.51
N PRO A 15 6.17 -21.62 4.33
CA PRO A 15 7.21 -21.05 3.47
C PRO A 15 6.76 -20.89 2.01
N ARG A 16 7.07 -19.74 1.40
CA ARG A 16 6.74 -19.36 0.02
C ARG A 16 5.26 -19.09 -0.26
N GLN A 17 4.43 -18.98 0.77
CA GLN A 17 3.09 -18.44 0.61
C GLN A 17 3.19 -16.95 0.24
N TYR A 18 2.31 -16.52 -0.64
CA TYR A 18 2.10 -15.11 -0.95
C TYR A 18 0.69 -14.74 -0.53
N GLY A 19 0.57 -13.60 0.13
CA GLY A 19 -0.67 -13.02 0.63
C GLY A 19 -0.69 -11.53 0.35
N PRO A 20 -0.59 -11.13 -0.93
CA PRO A 20 -0.60 -9.72 -1.31
C PRO A 20 -1.99 -9.14 -1.04
N GLU A 21 -2.01 -7.98 -0.39
CA GLU A 21 -3.23 -7.26 -0.02
C GLU A 21 -3.07 -5.78 -0.38
N ALA A 22 -4.08 -5.19 -1.01
CA ALA A 22 -4.16 -3.74 -1.21
C ALA A 22 -4.93 -3.13 -0.04
N LEU A 23 -4.25 -2.32 0.77
CA LEU A 23 -4.81 -1.77 2.01
C LEU A 23 -5.47 -0.40 1.81
N ALA A 24 -4.89 0.42 0.93
CA ALA A 24 -5.39 1.74 0.61
C ALA A 24 -4.84 2.19 -0.75
N CYS A 25 -5.49 3.17 -1.37
CA CYS A 25 -4.92 3.87 -2.52
C CYS A 25 -5.30 5.35 -2.46
N MET A 26 -4.54 6.16 -3.18
CA MET A 26 -4.86 7.56 -3.43
C MET A 26 -4.44 7.96 -4.84
N SER A 27 -5.21 8.84 -5.47
CA SER A 27 -4.85 9.47 -6.74
C SER A 27 -3.68 10.43 -6.57
N GLU A 28 -3.04 10.78 -7.69
CA GLU A 28 -2.01 11.83 -7.77
C GLU A 28 -2.49 13.15 -7.15
N TYR A 29 -3.73 13.57 -7.43
CA TYR A 29 -4.30 14.79 -6.84
C TYR A 29 -4.47 14.71 -5.32
N GLU A 30 -5.00 13.60 -4.80
CA GLU A 30 -5.15 13.41 -3.35
C GLU A 30 -3.78 13.37 -2.65
N HIS A 31 -2.77 12.78 -3.29
CA HIS A 31 -1.40 12.75 -2.80
C HIS A 31 -0.80 14.16 -2.75
N ASP A 32 -1.07 14.99 -3.75
CA ASP A 32 -0.62 16.39 -3.76
C ASP A 32 -1.29 17.21 -2.65
N VAL A 33 -2.57 16.95 -2.35
CA VAL A 33 -3.29 17.62 -1.26
C VAL A 33 -2.81 17.13 0.11
N ASN A 34 -2.52 15.83 0.27
CA ASN A 34 -2.06 15.26 1.53
C ASN A 34 -1.01 14.15 1.33
N PRO A 35 0.27 14.52 1.15
CA PRO A 35 1.32 13.55 0.83
C PRO A 35 1.67 12.63 2.00
N SER A 36 1.35 13.01 3.26
CA SER A 36 1.68 12.20 4.43
C SER A 36 0.67 11.08 4.71
N TRP A 37 -0.56 11.19 4.20
CA TRP A 37 -1.65 10.28 4.57
C TRP A 37 -1.34 8.80 4.33
N LEU A 38 -0.78 8.46 3.16
CA LEU A 38 -0.41 7.07 2.85
C LEU A 38 0.75 6.58 3.72
N HIS A 39 1.70 7.46 4.06
CA HIS A 39 2.78 7.13 4.98
C HIS A 39 2.26 6.89 6.40
N GLU A 40 1.35 7.73 6.89
CA GLU A 40 0.71 7.56 8.20
C GLU A 40 -0.10 6.25 8.26
N LYS A 41 -0.82 5.92 7.18
CA LYS A 41 -1.51 4.62 7.05
C LYS A 41 -0.53 3.47 7.09
N ARG A 42 0.56 3.52 6.34
CA ARG A 42 1.64 2.52 6.39
C ARG A 42 2.15 2.31 7.82
N GLU A 43 2.46 3.39 8.53
CA GLU A 43 2.92 3.31 9.92
C GLU A 43 1.86 2.72 10.87
N SER A 44 0.57 2.94 10.60
CA SER A 44 -0.51 2.31 11.37
C SER A 44 -0.58 0.79 11.15
N TYR A 45 -0.36 0.32 9.93
CA TYR A 45 -0.39 -1.10 9.59
C TYR A 45 0.86 -1.85 10.05
N LEU A 46 2.03 -1.20 10.08
CA LEU A 46 3.24 -1.79 10.67
C LEU A 46 3.10 -2.11 12.16
N LYS A 47 2.10 -1.53 12.84
CA LYS A 47 1.78 -1.82 14.26
C LYS A 47 0.81 -2.99 14.43
N THR A 48 0.12 -3.40 13.36
CA THR A 48 -0.70 -4.61 13.36
C THR A 48 0.24 -5.77 13.09
N ASP A 49 0.43 -6.67 14.05
CA ASP A 49 1.35 -7.82 13.95
C ASP A 49 0.87 -8.89 12.92
N GLU A 50 0.04 -8.48 11.95
CA GLU A 50 -0.59 -9.32 10.93
C GLU A 50 0.17 -9.32 9.60
N LEU A 51 1.10 -8.38 9.40
CA LEU A 51 1.75 -8.14 8.13
C LEU A 51 3.26 -8.43 8.22
N GLU A 52 3.79 -9.12 7.21
CA GLU A 52 5.21 -9.40 7.06
C GLU A 52 5.95 -8.19 6.47
N SER A 53 5.31 -7.49 5.52
CA SER A 53 5.87 -6.28 4.92
C SER A 53 4.77 -5.38 4.34
N VAL A 54 5.09 -4.09 4.22
CA VAL A 54 4.18 -3.06 3.68
C VAL A 54 4.99 -2.09 2.81
N CYS A 55 4.50 -1.79 1.61
CA CYS A 55 5.13 -0.85 0.68
C CYS A 55 4.09 0.03 -0.04
N ILE A 56 4.51 1.22 -0.46
CA ILE A 56 3.69 2.09 -1.33
C ILE A 56 4.26 1.97 -2.74
N ILE A 57 3.42 1.62 -3.70
CA ILE A 57 3.80 1.51 -5.11
C ILE A 57 3.05 2.54 -5.96
N PRO A 58 3.74 3.31 -6.83
CA PRO A 58 3.09 4.16 -7.82
C PRO A 58 2.67 3.32 -9.03
N LEU A 59 1.41 3.42 -9.43
CA LEU A 59 0.85 2.83 -10.64
C LEU A 59 0.52 3.92 -11.66
N GLU A 60 1.04 3.80 -12.87
CA GLU A 60 0.73 4.70 -13.97
C GLU A 60 -0.53 4.22 -14.70
N VAL A 61 -1.56 5.06 -14.73
CA VAL A 61 -2.83 4.81 -15.43
C VAL A 61 -2.85 5.60 -16.73
N ILE A 62 -2.93 4.86 -17.83
CA ILE A 62 -3.06 5.39 -19.19
C ILE A 62 -4.53 5.19 -19.60
N ARG A 63 -5.19 6.27 -20.03
CA ARG A 63 -6.51 6.16 -20.67
C ARG A 63 -6.29 5.70 -22.11
N GLY A 64 -6.93 4.59 -22.48
CA GLY A 64 -7.00 4.10 -23.86
C GLY A 64 -7.94 4.92 -24.71
#